data_AF-A0AAD4JIV1-F1
#
_entry.id   AF-A0AAD4JIV1-F1
#
_cell.length_a   1.000
_cell.length_b   1.000
_cell.length_c   1.000
_cell.angle_alpha   90.00
_cell.angle_beta   90.00
_cell.angle_gamma   90.00
#
_symmetry.space_group_name_H-M   'P 1'
#
loop_
_entity.id
_entity.type
_entity.pdbx_description
1 polymer ?
#
loop_
_entity_poly.entity_id
_entity_poly.type
_entity_poly.pdbx_seq_one_letter_code
_entity_poly.pdbx_strand_id
1 'polypeptide(L)'
;MASESPADATDDRIRVMMESPTADYYIVLKETSKVEVLMESVRKRWGPEYFTLHHGSQLMESHKKLTAYNVRDGSVIKVSYFAEFP
;
A
#
# COMPACT_ATOMS: atom_id res chain seq x y z
N MET A 1 28.69 33.37 -7.26
CA MET A 1 28.34 31.98 -7.62
C MET A 1 28.24 31.19 -6.32
N ALA A 2 27.02 30.86 -5.91
CA ALA A 2 26.76 29.82 -4.93
C ALA A 2 25.45 29.18 -5.40
N SER A 3 25.59 28.09 -6.15
CA SER A 3 24.48 27.23 -6.47
C SER A 3 24.22 26.40 -5.22
N GLU A 4 23.37 26.90 -4.32
CA GLU A 4 22.74 26.03 -3.32
C GLU A 4 21.82 25.09 -4.10
N SER A 5 22.30 23.85 -4.29
CA SER A 5 21.44 22.73 -4.64
C SER A 5 20.33 22.67 -3.58
N PRO A 6 19.04 22.74 -3.94
CA PRO A 6 18.00 22.46 -2.96
C PRO A 6 18.23 21.03 -2.49
N ALA A 7 18.27 20.86 -1.17
CA ALA A 7 18.35 19.58 -0.52
C ALA A 7 17.39 18.61 -1.21
N ASP A 8 17.95 17.49 -1.68
CA ASP A 8 17.21 16.30 -2.04
C ASP A 8 16.32 15.96 -0.85
N ALA A 9 15.07 16.43 -0.91
CA ALA A 9 14.04 16.04 0.01
C ALA A 9 13.80 14.56 -0.32
N THR A 10 14.44 13.70 0.47
CA THR A 10 14.32 12.25 0.37
C THR A 10 12.88 11.90 0.05
N ASP A 11 12.64 11.42 -1.16
CA ASP A 11 11.31 11.07 -1.60
C ASP A 11 10.92 9.82 -0.81
N ASP A 12 10.37 10.00 0.39
CA ASP A 12 9.93 8.92 1.29
C ASP A 12 8.71 8.17 0.72
N ARG A 13 8.48 8.25 -0.59
CA ARG A 13 7.40 7.55 -1.27
C ARG A 13 7.95 6.22 -1.77
N ILE A 14 7.15 5.20 -1.53
CA ILE A 14 7.39 3.85 -2.00
C ILE A 14 6.34 3.51 -3.05
N ARG A 15 6.77 2.79 -4.08
CA ARG A 15 5.93 2.16 -5.07
C ARG A 15 5.63 0.74 -4.63
N VAL A 16 4.36 0.45 -4.42
CA VAL A 16 3.87 -0.86 -3.96
C VAL A 16 2.99 -1.47 -5.07
N MET A 17 3.13 -2.77 -5.29
CA MET A 17 2.24 -3.53 -6.18
C MET A 17 1.07 -4.09 -5.39
N MET A 18 -0.14 -3.78 -5.83
CA MET A 18 -1.40 -4.35 -5.33
C MET A 18 -1.76 -5.51 -6.24
N GLU A 19 -1.67 -6.73 -5.72
CA GLU A 19 -2.02 -7.96 -6.43
C GLU A 19 -3.44 -8.38 -6.06
N SER A 20 -4.29 -8.64 -7.03
CA SER A 20 -5.63 -9.18 -6.78
C SER A 20 -5.96 -10.35 -7.71
N PRO A 21 -7.01 -11.13 -7.44
CA PRO A 21 -7.39 -12.24 -8.32
C PRO A 21 -7.76 -11.81 -9.74
N THR A 22 -8.17 -10.55 -9.94
CA THR A 22 -8.72 -10.06 -11.22
C THR A 22 -7.76 -9.14 -11.97
N ALA A 23 -6.91 -8.39 -11.27
CA ALA A 23 -5.91 -7.51 -11.86
C ALA A 23 -4.86 -7.05 -10.85
N ASP A 24 -3.70 -6.61 -11.34
CA ASP A 24 -2.66 -5.99 -10.53
C ASP A 24 -2.49 -4.51 -10.88
N TYR A 25 -2.11 -3.68 -9.92
CA TYR A 25 -1.74 -2.30 -10.19
C TYR A 25 -0.69 -1.78 -9.22
N TYR A 26 -0.01 -0.68 -9.57
CA TYR A 26 0.95 -0.03 -8.70
C TYR A 26 0.36 1.23 -8.06
N ILE A 27 0.73 1.47 -6.81
CA ILE A 27 0.41 2.70 -6.08
C ILE A 27 1.68 3.29 -5.49
N VAL A 28 1.78 4.63 -5.51
CA VAL A 28 2.87 5.38 -4.89
C VAL A 28 2.33 6.13 -3.67
N LEU A 29 2.92 5.91 -2.50
CA LEU A 29 2.49 6.50 -1.24
C LEU A 29 3.67 6.63 -0.27
N LYS A 30 3.54 7.46 0.77
CA LYS A 30 4.59 7.61 1.78
C LYS A 30 4.81 6.31 2.53
N GLU A 31 6.06 5.93 2.77
CA GLU A 31 6.43 4.72 3.54
C GLU A 31 5.79 4.70 4.94
N THR A 32 5.67 5.88 5.56
CA THR A 32 5.08 6.06 6.89
C THR A 32 3.55 6.04 6.92
N SER A 33 2.89 5.84 5.77
CA SER A 33 1.43 5.78 5.67
C SER A 33 0.85 4.58 6.44
N LYS A 34 -0.43 4.70 6.79
CA LYS A 34 -1.21 3.59 7.34
C LYS A 34 -1.69 2.64 6.25
N VAL A 35 -1.96 1.39 6.63
CA VAL A 35 -2.56 0.38 5.77
C VAL A 35 -3.91 0.84 5.21
N GLU A 36 -4.67 1.62 5.99
CA GLU A 36 -5.93 2.23 5.56
C GLU A 36 -5.82 2.96 4.21
N VAL A 37 -4.70 3.63 3.91
CA VAL A 37 -4.51 4.33 2.62
C VAL A 37 -4.49 3.33 1.45
N LEU A 38 -3.89 2.15 1.63
CA LEU A 38 -3.94 1.08 0.64
C LEU A 38 -5.37 0.56 0.48
N MET A 39 -6.08 0.38 1.60
CA MET A 39 -7.48 -0.08 1.58
C MET A 39 -8.39 0.91 0.84
N GLU A 40 -8.22 2.21 1.05
CA GLU A 40 -8.94 3.25 0.31
C GLU A 40 -8.64 3.18 -1.20
N SER A 41 -7.40 2.88 -1.58
CA SER A 41 -7.04 2.72 -3.00
C SER A 41 -7.73 1.50 -3.63
N VAL A 42 -7.75 0.37 -2.92
CA VAL A 42 -8.48 -0.84 -3.34
C VAL A 42 -9.96 -0.54 -3.55
N ARG A 43 -10.59 0.15 -2.59
CA ARG A 43 -12.00 0.55 -2.67
C ARG A 43 -12.28 1.44 -3.87
N LYS A 44 -11.39 2.40 -4.15
CA LYS A 44 -11.51 3.29 -5.32
C LYS A 44 -11.32 2.55 -6.64
N ARG A 45 -10.49 1.51 -6.67
CA ARG A 45 -10.13 0.80 -7.90
C ARG A 45 -11.09 -0.33 -8.25
N TRP A 46 -11.48 -1.13 -7.27
CA TRP A 46 -12.24 -2.37 -7.46
C TRP A 46 -13.62 -2.36 -6.78
N GLY A 47 -13.93 -1.35 -5.97
CA GLY A 47 -15.23 -1.20 -5.31
C GLY A 47 -15.21 -1.54 -3.81
N PRO A 48 -16.32 -1.29 -3.10
CA PRO A 48 -16.39 -1.34 -1.64
C PRO A 48 -16.55 -2.76 -1.06
N GLU A 49 -16.10 -3.79 -1.78
CA GLU A 49 -16.23 -5.18 -1.34
C GLU A 49 -15.51 -5.47 -0.02
N TYR A 50 -15.87 -6.58 0.63
CA TYR A 50 -15.14 -7.06 1.79
C TYR A 50 -13.83 -7.71 1.36
N PHE A 51 -12.71 -7.06 1.72
CA PHE A 51 -11.37 -7.56 1.42
C PHE A 51 -10.42 -7.44 2.61
N THR A 52 -9.36 -8.22 2.56
CA THR A 52 -8.19 -8.11 3.45
C THR A 52 -6.92 -7.88 2.64
N LEU A 53 -5.94 -7.23 3.27
CA LEU A 53 -4.62 -7.01 2.69
C LEU A 53 -3.59 -7.88 3.40
N HIS A 54 -2.71 -8.53 2.62
CA HIS A 54 -1.64 -9.37 3.13
C HIS A 54 -0.30 -8.94 2.55
N HIS A 55 0.73 -8.86 3.39
CA HIS A 55 2.13 -8.78 2.96
C HIS A 55 2.80 -10.11 3.28
N GLY A 56 3.15 -10.89 2.25
CA GLY A 56 3.55 -12.28 2.44
C GLY A 56 2.41 -13.09 3.06
N SER A 57 2.65 -13.70 4.23
CA SER A 57 1.66 -14.45 5.01
C SER A 57 1.01 -13.63 6.13
N GLN A 58 1.31 -12.33 6.24
CA GLN A 58 0.86 -11.50 7.34
C GLN A 58 -0.35 -10.65 6.96
N LEU A 59 -1.44 -10.82 7.70
CA LEU A 59 -2.63 -9.98 7.61
C LEU A 59 -2.31 -8.56 8.10
N MET A 60 -2.70 -7.56 7.31
CA MET A 60 -2.45 -6.16 7.59
C MET A 60 -3.66 -5.46 8.20
N GLU A 61 -3.49 -4.93 9.40
CA GLU A 61 -4.49 -4.14 10.12
C GLU A 61 -4.48 -2.67 9.67
N SER A 62 -5.66 -2.11 9.40
CA SER A 62 -5.86 -0.77 8.82
C SER A 62 -5.16 0.37 9.58
N HIS A 63 -5.18 0.32 10.91
CA HIS A 63 -4.65 1.38 11.77
C HIS A 63 -3.12 1.37 11.91
N LYS A 64 -2.45 0.27 11.53
CA LYS A 64 -0.99 0.13 11.59
C LYS A 64 -0.32 0.76 10.38
N LYS A 65 0.95 1.15 10.55
CA LYS A 65 1.79 1.69 9.47
C LYS A 65 2.34 0.58 8.59
N LEU A 66 2.63 0.89 7.33
CA LEU A 66 3.25 -0.04 6.37
C LEU A 66 4.62 -0.54 6.86
N THR A 67 5.40 0.34 7.49
CA THR A 67 6.70 -0.01 8.09
C THR A 67 6.61 -1.07 9.17
N ALA A 68 5.47 -1.20 9.87
CA ALA A 68 5.27 -2.25 10.87
C ALA A 68 5.24 -3.66 10.25
N TYR A 69 4.98 -3.75 8.94
CA TYR A 69 4.98 -4.98 8.15
C TYR A 69 6.22 -5.10 7.24
N ASN A 70 7.22 -4.22 7.43
CA ASN A 70 8.42 -4.12 6.60
C ASN A 70 8.10 -3.95 5.10
N VAL A 71 7.02 -3.23 4.77
CA VAL A 71 6.67 -2.86 3.40
C VAL A 71 7.62 -1.77 2.94
N ARG A 72 8.24 -1.97 1.77
CA ARG A 72 9.23 -1.07 1.17
C ARG A 72 8.89 -0.83 -0.30
N ASP A 73 9.70 -0.02 -0.97
CA ASP A 73 9.63 0.11 -2.43
C ASP A 73 9.77 -1.27 -3.10
N GLY A 74 8.87 -1.55 -4.04
CA GLY A 74 8.77 -2.85 -4.73
C GLY A 74 8.01 -3.94 -3.97
N SER A 75 7.54 -3.70 -2.74
CA SER A 75 6.72 -4.67 -2.01
C SER A 75 5.43 -5.03 -2.75
N VAL A 76 4.98 -6.27 -2.57
CA VAL A 76 3.73 -6.81 -3.13
C VAL A 76 2.72 -7.03 -2.02
N ILE A 77 1.57 -6.39 -2.13
CA ILE A 77 0.44 -6.53 -1.20
C ILE A 77 -0.66 -7.30 -1.90
N LYS A 78 -1.00 -8.46 -1.36
CA LYS A 78 -2.08 -9.30 -1.88
C LYS A 78 -3.42 -8.83 -1.32
N VAL A 79 -4.40 -8.70 -2.20
CA VAL A 79 -5.79 -8.41 -1.88
C VAL A 79 -6.58 -9.70 -1.96
N SER A 80 -7.26 -10.06 -0.87
CA SER A 80 -8.12 -11.25 -0.80
C SER A 80 -9.55 -10.81 -0.52
N TYR A 81 -10.46 -11.18 -1.42
CA TYR A 81 -11.90 -10.89 -1.34
C TYR A 81 -12.65 -12.01 -0.62
N PHE A 82 -13.72 -11.65 0.08
CA PHE A 82 -14.63 -12.58 0.71
C PHE A 82 -16.00 -12.47 0.05
N ALA A 83 -16.59 -13.62 -0.30
CA ALA A 83 -17.91 -13.67 -0.95
C ALA A 83 -19.05 -13.24 0.00
N GLU A 84 -18.88 -13.37 1.31
CA GLU A 84 -19.92 -13.08 2.32
C GLU A 84 -19.28 -12.54 3.61
N PHE A 85 -19.97 -11.58 4.25
CA PHE A 85 -19.71 -11.18 5.63
C PHE A 85 -20.38 -12.22 6.55
N PRO A 86 -19.74 -12.70 7.64
CA PRO A 86 -20.43 -13.53 8.62
C PRO A 86 -21.56 -12.78 9.33
#